data_AF-A0A2E0XGS1-F1
#
_entry.id   AF-A0A2E0XGS1-F1
#
_cell.length_a   1.000
_cell.length_b   1.000
_cell.length_c   1.000
_cell.angle_alpha   90.00
_cell.angle_beta   90.00
_cell.angle_gamma   90.00
#
_symmetry.space_group_name_H-M   'P 1'
#
loop_
_entity.id
_entity.type
_entity.pdbx_description
1 polymer ?
#
loop_
_entity_poly.entity_id
_entity_poly.type
_entity_poly.pdbx_seq_one_letter_code
_entity_poly.pdbx_strand_id
1 'polypeptide(L)'
;MILAPQLGGQPSEKPAQLAEGSLPPLHLFSSNNRAAIIDYHHFQQAGYYLGSSLVEKTVDLLVCRRQKLRGQNWSRTGGDRLLCWRQMILNDQWDDYW
;
A
#
# COMPACT_ATOMS: atom_id res chain seq x y z
N MET A 1 -0.57 12.36 -20.85
CA MET A 1 0.73 11.71 -20.60
C MET A 1 1.49 12.59 -19.62
N ILE A 2 1.38 12.32 -18.32
CA ILE A 2 2.21 12.96 -17.28
C ILE A 2 2.84 11.82 -16.50
N LEU A 3 4.16 11.71 -16.65
CA LEU A 3 5.02 10.75 -15.97
C LEU A 3 5.15 11.20 -14.51
N ALA A 4 4.71 10.40 -13.55
CA ALA A 4 5.10 10.56 -12.15
C ALA A 4 6.34 9.68 -11.92
N PRO A 5 7.54 10.23 -11.68
CA PRO A 5 8.70 9.41 -11.39
C PRO A 5 8.91 9.29 -9.86
N GLN A 6 9.47 8.16 -9.45
CA GLN A 6 10.20 7.93 -8.19
C GLN A 6 9.42 7.64 -6.89
N LEU A 7 8.65 6.55 -6.84
CA LEU A 7 8.41 5.80 -5.58
C LEU A 7 9.31 4.55 -5.53
N GLY A 8 10.61 4.77 -5.60
CA GLY A 8 11.64 3.72 -5.60
C GLY A 8 12.84 4.08 -4.72
N GLY A 9 12.60 4.51 -3.49
CA GLY A 9 13.65 4.69 -2.48
C GLY A 9 13.94 3.39 -1.74
N GLN A 10 15.22 3.06 -1.56
CA GLN A 10 15.66 2.00 -0.64
C GLN A 10 15.19 2.31 0.78
N PRO A 11 14.80 1.30 1.59
CA PRO A 11 14.39 1.56 2.98
C PRO A 11 15.60 2.07 3.76
N SER A 12 15.56 3.36 4.13
CA SER A 12 16.56 3.96 5.01
C SER A 12 16.25 3.55 6.45
N GLU A 13 17.13 2.79 7.09
CA GLU A 13 17.03 2.42 8.51
C GLU A 13 17.31 3.59 9.47
N LYS A 14 17.69 4.76 8.94
CA LYS A 14 17.83 5.98 9.75
C LYS A 14 16.45 6.62 9.89
N PRO A 15 16.00 7.00 11.11
CA PRO A 15 14.77 7.77 11.26
C PRO A 15 14.88 8.99 10.35
N ALA A 16 13.88 9.20 9.50
CA ALA A 16 13.85 10.33 8.59
C ALA A 16 13.98 11.61 9.43
N GLN A 17 15.17 12.21 9.42
CA GLN A 17 15.40 13.49 10.05
C GLN A 17 14.51 14.48 9.30
N LEU A 18 13.42 14.91 9.95
CA LEU A 18 12.56 15.96 9.44
C LEU A 18 13.42 17.20 9.28
N ALA A 19 13.88 17.46 8.06
CA ALA A 19 14.60 18.69 7.75
C ALA A 19 13.72 19.87 8.18
N GLU A 20 14.31 20.95 8.68
CA GLU A 20 13.56 22.09 9.23
C GLU A 20 12.49 22.67 8.27
N GLY A 21 12.63 22.42 6.95
CA GLY A 21 11.66 22.78 5.91
C GLY A 21 10.60 21.73 5.53
N SER A 22 10.46 20.60 6.23
CA SER A 22 9.50 19.55 5.87
C SER A 22 8.07 19.77 6.41
N LEU A 23 7.90 20.71 7.33
CA LEU A 23 6.60 21.02 7.94
C LEU A 23 5.62 21.74 6.99
N PRO A 24 6.04 22.75 6.19
CA PRO A 24 5.12 23.43 5.28
C PRO A 24 4.50 22.51 4.20
N PRO A 25 5.27 21.61 3.53
CA PRO A 25 4.68 20.66 2.58
C PRO A 25 3.69 19.69 3.23
N LEU A 26 3.99 19.20 4.44
CA LEU A 26 3.09 18.31 5.17
C LEU A 26 1.78 19.02 5.54
N HIS A 27 1.88 20.27 6.03
CA HIS A 27 0.71 21.09 6.35
C HIS A 27 -0.18 21.28 5.11
N LEU A 28 0.42 21.65 3.97
CA LEU A 28 -0.31 21.83 2.71
C LEU A 28 -0.99 20.53 2.24
N PHE A 29 -0.28 19.40 2.32
CA PHE A 29 -0.87 18.10 1.99
C PHE A 29 -2.07 17.79 2.90
N SER A 30 -1.91 17.96 4.21
CA SER A 30 -2.97 17.69 5.18
C SER A 30 -4.18 18.60 4.99
N SER A 31 -3.97 19.89 4.69
CA SER A 31 -5.08 20.81 4.45
C SER A 31 -5.84 20.46 3.18
N ASN A 32 -5.13 20.12 2.10
CA ASN A 32 -5.73 19.82 0.80
C ASN A 32 -6.46 18.47 0.79
N ASN A 33 -6.03 17.52 1.62
CA ASN A 33 -6.59 16.17 1.67
C ASN A 33 -7.46 15.93 2.91
N ARG A 34 -7.82 16.98 3.67
CA ARG A 34 -8.55 16.84 4.95
C ARG A 34 -9.83 16.02 4.84
N ALA A 35 -10.54 16.12 3.71
CA ALA A 35 -11.76 15.35 3.46
C ALA A 35 -11.52 13.85 3.25
N ALA A 36 -10.33 13.45 2.79
CA ALA A 36 -9.93 12.06 2.57
C ALA A 36 -9.20 11.44 3.76
N ILE A 37 -8.69 12.26 4.69
CA ILE A 37 -8.03 11.77 5.90
C ILE A 37 -9.11 11.30 6.88
N ILE A 38 -9.08 10.00 7.18
CA ILE A 38 -10.01 9.34 8.09
C ILE A 38 -9.81 9.84 9.53
N ASP A 39 -10.91 10.00 10.27
CA ASP A 39 -10.86 10.27 11.72
C ASP A 39 -10.44 9.01 12.48
N TYR A 40 -9.14 8.82 12.64
CA TYR A 40 -8.58 7.70 13.39
C TYR A 40 -9.14 7.59 14.80
N HIS A 41 -9.42 8.70 15.48
CA HIS A 41 -9.92 8.65 16.85
C HIS A 41 -11.32 8.04 16.93
N HIS A 42 -12.21 8.41 16.01
CA HIS A 42 -13.55 7.81 15.91
C HIS A 42 -13.47 6.29 15.70
N PHE A 43 -12.64 5.82 14.78
CA PHE A 43 -12.48 4.40 14.50
C PHE A 43 -11.79 3.64 15.65
N GLN A 44 -10.87 4.29 16.36
CA GLN A 44 -10.24 3.70 17.55
C GLN A 44 -11.29 3.42 18.64
N GLN A 45 -12.15 4.41 18.91
CA GLN A 45 -13.22 4.29 19.90
C GLN A 45 -14.25 3.22 19.53
N ALA A 46 -14.52 3.04 18.24
CA ALA A 46 -15.38 1.98 17.74
C ALA A 46 -14.69 0.59 17.71
N GLY A 47 -13.45 0.47 18.18
CA GLY A 47 -12.73 -0.80 18.32
C GLY A 47 -12.11 -1.32 17.03
N TYR A 48 -12.00 -0.49 15.99
CA TYR A 48 -11.35 -0.89 14.75
C TYR A 48 -9.83 -0.96 14.90
N TYR A 49 -9.22 -1.88 14.16
CA TYR A 49 -7.77 -1.96 14.06
C TYR A 49 -7.22 -0.79 13.24
N LEU A 50 -6.39 0.04 13.88
CA LEU A 50 -5.74 1.18 13.26
C LEU A 50 -4.28 0.87 12.99
N GLY A 51 -4.00 0.24 11.85
CA GLY A 51 -2.64 -0.05 11.44
C GLY A 51 -2.56 -0.43 9.97
N SER A 52 -1.52 0.03 9.30
CA SER A 52 -1.22 -0.34 7.91
C SER A 52 -0.60 -1.73 7.79
N SER A 53 -0.17 -2.35 8.90
CA SER A 53 0.62 -3.59 8.88
C SER A 53 -0.07 -4.75 8.16
N LEU A 54 -1.39 -4.91 8.31
CA LEU A 54 -2.15 -5.94 7.60
C LEU A 54 -2.17 -5.68 6.08
N VAL A 55 -2.35 -4.42 5.69
CA VAL A 55 -2.34 -4.00 4.27
C VAL A 55 -0.94 -4.16 3.68
N GLU A 56 0.10 -3.72 4.38
CA GLU A 56 1.49 -3.87 3.97
C GLU A 56 1.87 -5.34 3.79
N LYS A 57 1.45 -6.19 4.74
CA LYS A 57 1.69 -7.62 4.64
C LYS A 57 0.95 -8.26 3.47
N THR A 58 -0.28 -7.81 3.21
CA THR A 58 -1.07 -8.25 2.05
C THR A 58 -0.36 -7.88 0.74
N VAL A 59 0.17 -6.66 0.63
CA VAL A 59 0.97 -6.22 -0.53
C VAL A 59 2.25 -7.02 -0.68
N ASP A 60 2.95 -7.34 0.42
CA ASP A 60 4.13 -8.22 0.39
C ASP A 60 3.79 -9.59 -0.22
N LEU A 61 2.74 -10.25 0.31
CA LEU A 61 2.36 -11.61 -0.07
C LEU A 61 1.81 -11.71 -1.51
N LEU A 62 0.95 -10.76 -1.90
CA LEU A 62 0.28 -10.78 -3.20
C LEU A 62 1.16 -10.20 -4.31
N VAL A 63 1.76 -9.04 -4.08
CA VAL A 63 2.45 -8.26 -5.12
C VAL A 63 3.96 -8.50 -5.07
N CYS A 64 4.63 -8.19 -3.95
CA CYS A 64 6.10 -8.15 -3.93
C CYS A 64 6.72 -9.51 -4.22
N ARG A 65 6.28 -10.56 -3.54
CA ARG A 65 6.83 -11.92 -3.71
C ARG A 65 6.57 -12.54 -5.08
N ARG A 66 5.55 -12.06 -5.80
CA ARG A 66 5.09 -12.71 -7.04
C ARG A 66 5.35 -11.90 -8.30
N GLN A 67 5.29 -10.57 -8.22
CA GLN A 67 5.28 -9.68 -9.38
C GLN A 67 6.50 -8.75 -9.47
N LYS A 68 7.27 -8.58 -8.38
CA LYS A 68 8.48 -7.74 -8.37
C LYS A 68 9.78 -8.54 -8.60
N LEU A 69 9.68 -9.79 -9.07
CA LEU A 69 10.87 -10.61 -9.34
C LEU A 69 11.53 -10.19 -10.66
N ARG A 70 12.85 -10.39 -10.75
CA ARG A 70 13.64 -10.00 -11.93
C ARG A 70 13.14 -10.69 -13.19
N GLY A 71 13.06 -9.93 -14.29
CA GLY A 71 12.67 -10.43 -15.61
C GLY A 71 11.16 -10.64 -15.80
N GLN A 72 10.33 -10.27 -14.82
CA GLN A 72 8.88 -10.35 -14.96
C GLN A 72 8.31 -9.05 -15.51
N ASN A 73 7.49 -9.17 -16.55
CA ASN A 73 6.67 -8.08 -17.06
C ASN A 73 5.21 -8.54 -17.06
N TRP A 74 4.34 -7.73 -16.47
CA TRP A 74 2.92 -8.06 -16.34
C TRP A 74 2.11 -7.07 -17.15
N SER A 75 1.18 -7.57 -17.96
CA SER A 75 0.08 -6.72 -18.43
C SER A 75 -0.82 -6.38 -17.24
N ARG A 76 -1.51 -5.24 -17.29
CA ARG A 76 -2.42 -4.83 -16.20
C ARG A 76 -3.44 -5.91 -15.88
N THR A 77 -4.12 -6.42 -16.90
CA THR A 77 -5.13 -7.48 -16.76
C THR A 77 -4.53 -8.80 -16.26
N GLY A 78 -3.32 -9.16 -16.72
CA GLY A 78 -2.65 -10.38 -16.28
C GLY A 78 -2.22 -10.31 -14.81
N GLY A 79 -1.70 -9.15 -14.39
CA GLY A 79 -1.36 -8.87 -13.00
C GLY A 79 -2.59 -8.94 -12.09
N ASP A 80 -3.67 -8.24 -12.45
CA ASP A 80 -4.91 -8.21 -11.66
C ASP A 80 -5.52 -9.61 -11.48
N ARG A 81 -5.60 -10.40 -12.56
CA ARG A 81 -6.10 -11.79 -12.48
C ARG A 81 -5.24 -12.67 -11.60
N LEU A 82 -3.92 -12.52 -11.69
CA LEU A 82 -2.98 -13.28 -10.86
C LEU A 82 -3.10 -12.91 -9.38
N LEU A 83 -3.32 -11.63 -9.05
CA LEU A 83 -3.56 -11.19 -7.68
C LEU A 83 -4.86 -11.77 -7.13
N CYS A 84 -5.94 -11.72 -7.90
CA CYS A 84 -7.23 -12.30 -7.52
C CYS A 84 -7.11 -13.80 -7.24
N TRP A 85 -6.49 -14.54 -8.17
CA TRP A 85 -6.25 -15.96 -7.99
C TRP A 85 -5.40 -16.25 -6.74
N ARG A 86 -4.31 -15.50 -6.54
CA ARG A 86 -3.44 -15.68 -5.38
C ARG A 86 -4.13 -15.32 -4.06
N GLN A 87 -5.01 -14.33 -4.05
CA GLN A 87 -5.84 -14.00 -2.89
C GLN A 87 -6.75 -15.18 -2.52
N MET A 88 -7.42 -15.80 -3.51
CA MET A 88 -8.27 -16.97 -3.27
C MET A 88 -7.48 -18.14 -2.67
N ILE A 89 -6.28 -18.42 -3.18
CA ILE A 89 -5.41 -19.47 -2.65
C ILE A 89 -4.97 -19.17 -1.22
N LEU A 90 -4.60 -17.93 -0.89
CA LEU A 90 -4.13 -17.58 0.46
C LEU A 90 -5.24 -17.54 1.52
N ASN A 91 -6.49 -17.41 1.09
CA ASN A 91 -7.65 -17.42 1.97
C ASN A 91 -8.35 -18.79 2.00
N ASP A 92 -7.76 -19.82 1.37
CA ASP A 92 -8.36 -21.16 1.22
C ASP A 92 -9.75 -21.12 0.54
N GLN A 93 -10.01 -20.12 -0.31
CA GLN A 93 -11.27 -19.90 -1.01
C GLN A 93 -11.31 -20.49 -2.42
N TRP A 94 -10.19 -21.04 -2.88
CA TRP A 94 -10.12 -21.59 -4.22
C TRP A 94 -11.08 -22.77 -4.39
N ASP A 95 -11.14 -23.67 -3.40
CA ASP A 95 -11.95 -24.88 -3.46
C ASP A 95 -13.46 -24.62 -3.45
N ASP A 96 -13.90 -23.48 -2.93
CA ASP A 96 -15.31 -23.06 -2.98
C ASP A 96 -15.68 -22.37 -4.31
N TYR A 97 -14.70 -21.95 -5.09
CA TYR A 97 -14.90 -21.22 -6.34
C TYR A 97 -15.01 -22.13 -7.57
N TRP A 98 -14.39 -23.33 -7.53
CA TRP A 98 -14.40 -24.31 -8.62
C TRP A 98 -15.35 -25.49 -8.35
#